data_AF-A0A7X6NX78-F1
#
_entry.id   AF-A0A7X6NX78-F1
#
_cell.length_a   1.000
_cell.length_b   1.000
_cell.length_c   1.000
_cell.angle_alpha   90.00
_cell.angle_beta   90.00
_cell.angle_gamma   90.00
#
_symmetry.space_group_name_H-M   'P 1'
#
loop_
_entity.id
_entity.type
_entity.pdbx_description
1 polymer ?
#
loop_
_entity_poly.entity_id
_entity_poly.type
_entity_poly.pdbx_seq_one_letter_code
_entity_poly.pdbx_strand_id
1 'polypeptide(L)'
;MPSTKEKKSKSYQRTLTYLYLQKIKCPKCNRILGGKATQKTNGNVYYYYYCHDCKVSFKETVIDKFFNDFINDLVEYDSVVNQFFLPMIKQKFDEPRENIEKDIKKQNDKLERIRKAFVDGIFTESEYKLEKKRVDDALSNLQAELDELNVCDELKFTPQDILLKRDIDFINKVKLKEEYDKRTKTWKDYTREKKANLIMNYVDDIELEMIGSEIFLKNVNFRESICKTCNQLFADGYLDVNTPTLFGNLIGTLRFSNYLPEEEVGKHIMRLRQYYDVGFEEAIYYVEKRVFYFNYIKDNRAIVRIFPMEDYFKIDPEIKMKEYRYGIIYIRENDKFQMVYVNDAFDYIPDETNTSVTYMKNPVPIKIGVKPVCIERKEEVKDEEQRISN
;
A
#
# COMPACT_ATOMS: atom_id res chain seq x y z
N MET A 1 34.03 29.74 39.38
CA MET A 1 33.75 28.64 38.45
C MET A 1 32.94 29.19 37.28
N PRO A 2 33.35 28.97 36.03
CA PRO A 2 32.70 29.58 34.87
C PRO A 2 31.34 28.95 34.61
N SER A 3 30.32 29.79 34.45
CA SER A 3 28.96 29.40 34.08
C SER A 3 28.93 28.79 32.68
N THR A 4 28.73 27.48 32.59
CA THR A 4 28.40 26.78 31.35
C THR A 4 27.07 27.32 30.82
N LYS A 5 27.13 28.09 29.73
CA LYS A 5 25.95 28.47 28.95
C LYS A 5 25.30 27.19 28.44
N GLU A 6 24.11 26.86 28.96
CA GLU A 6 23.24 25.84 28.39
C GLU A 6 22.99 26.17 26.90
N LYS A 7 23.52 25.32 26.01
CA LYS A 7 23.15 25.34 24.60
C LYS A 7 21.70 24.87 24.52
N LYS A 8 20.76 25.82 24.53
CA LYS A 8 19.35 25.55 24.17
C LYS A 8 19.35 24.85 22.81
N SER A 9 19.05 23.55 22.79
CA SER A 9 18.81 22.82 21.55
C SER A 9 17.53 23.40 20.95
N LYS A 10 17.68 24.33 20.01
CA LYS A 10 16.54 24.77 19.20
C LYS A 10 16.05 23.52 18.47
N SER A 11 14.86 23.05 18.83
CA SER A 11 14.08 22.16 17.98
C SER A 11 13.88 22.89 16.66
N TYR A 12 14.68 22.54 15.64
CA TYR A 12 14.57 23.11 14.31
C TYR A 12 13.36 22.47 13.65
N GLN A 13 12.19 23.09 13.77
CA GLN A 13 11.06 22.76 12.90
C GLN A 13 11.45 23.13 11.48
N ARG A 14 11.59 22.11 10.63
CA ARG A 14 11.88 22.30 9.20
C ARG A 14 10.63 22.85 8.53
N THR A 15 10.78 23.92 7.76
CA THR A 15 9.69 24.52 6.99
C THR A 15 9.39 23.80 5.68
N LEU A 16 10.24 22.87 5.25
CA LEU A 16 10.14 22.15 3.97
C LEU A 16 10.19 20.64 4.16
N THR A 17 9.30 19.95 3.47
CA THR A 17 9.22 18.48 3.43
C THR A 17 10.11 17.94 2.32
N TYR A 18 11.03 17.03 2.66
CA TYR A 18 11.91 16.35 1.70
C TYR A 18 11.49 14.89 1.61
N LEU A 19 11.17 14.40 0.42
CA LEU A 19 10.57 13.07 0.21
C LEU A 19 11.46 11.93 0.70
N TYR A 20 12.75 12.00 0.39
CA TYR A 20 13.70 10.92 0.57
C TYR A 20 14.71 11.20 1.70
N LEU A 21 14.34 12.07 2.63
CA LEU A 21 15.20 12.48 3.74
C LEU A 21 15.59 11.25 4.58
N GLN A 22 16.86 11.16 4.97
CA GLN A 22 17.41 10.00 5.71
C GLN A 22 17.42 8.68 4.96
N LYS A 23 16.89 8.61 3.73
CA LYS A 23 16.87 7.38 2.92
C LYS A 23 18.02 7.30 1.96
N ILE A 24 18.55 8.43 1.49
CA ILE A 24 19.59 8.42 0.46
C ILE A 24 20.98 8.40 1.08
N LYS A 25 21.82 7.46 0.62
CA LYS A 25 23.24 7.38 0.97
C LYS A 25 24.13 7.95 -0.14
N CYS A 26 25.23 8.59 0.25
CA CYS A 26 26.22 9.11 -0.70
C CYS A 26 26.93 7.96 -1.43
N PRO A 27 27.00 7.96 -2.77
CA PRO A 27 27.67 6.90 -3.53
C PRO A 27 29.18 6.82 -3.27
N LYS A 28 29.81 7.86 -2.70
CA LYS A 28 31.26 7.91 -2.43
C LYS A 28 31.63 7.54 -1.00
N CYS A 29 30.87 8.01 0.00
CA CYS A 29 31.21 7.85 1.42
C CYS A 29 30.12 7.17 2.25
N ASN A 30 29.02 6.75 1.62
CA ASN A 30 27.88 6.07 2.22
C ASN A 30 27.16 6.83 3.36
N ARG A 31 27.49 8.10 3.60
CA ARG A 31 26.81 8.96 4.57
C ARG A 31 25.46 9.39 4.04
N ILE A 32 24.49 9.57 4.95
CA ILE A 32 23.17 10.10 4.64
C ILE A 32 23.30 11.51 4.03
N LEU A 33 22.57 11.75 2.94
CA LEU A 33 22.57 13.05 2.27
C LEU A 33 21.66 14.07 2.97
N GLY A 34 22.10 15.32 2.98
CA GLY A 34 21.30 16.46 3.44
C GLY A 34 20.34 16.95 2.37
N GLY A 35 19.16 17.40 2.77
CA GLY A 35 18.21 18.08 1.88
C GLY A 35 18.56 19.57 1.72
N LYS A 36 18.49 20.07 0.49
CA LYS A 36 18.58 21.50 0.16
C LYS A 36 17.48 21.84 -0.82
N ALA A 37 16.78 22.94 -0.58
CA ALA A 37 15.78 23.45 -1.51
C ALA A 37 16.19 24.83 -2.02
N THR A 38 15.88 25.10 -3.29
CA THR A 38 16.10 26.41 -3.91
C THR A 38 14.79 26.86 -4.54
N GLN A 39 14.32 28.05 -4.18
CA GLN A 39 13.17 28.68 -4.80
C GLN A 39 13.62 29.63 -5.91
N LYS A 40 13.05 29.49 -7.11
CA LYS A 40 13.27 30.45 -8.21
C LYS A 40 12.32 31.64 -8.09
N THR A 41 12.64 32.72 -8.80
CA THR A 41 11.83 33.96 -8.86
C THR A 41 10.40 33.75 -9.34
N ASN A 42 10.12 32.66 -10.06
CA ASN A 42 8.78 32.26 -10.50
C ASN A 42 7.99 31.46 -9.44
N GLY A 43 8.50 31.36 -8.21
CA GLY A 43 7.86 30.65 -7.11
C GLY A 43 8.14 29.15 -7.05
N ASN A 44 8.67 28.53 -8.12
CA ASN A 44 8.93 27.10 -8.16
C ASN A 44 10.07 26.69 -7.23
N VAL A 45 9.82 25.69 -6.38
CA VAL A 45 10.78 25.12 -5.44
C VAL A 45 11.42 23.87 -6.03
N TYR A 46 12.75 23.82 -6.04
CA TYR A 46 13.53 22.68 -6.51
C TYR A 46 14.25 22.02 -5.35
N TYR A 47 14.10 20.71 -5.21
CA TYR A 47 14.68 19.91 -4.14
C TYR A 47 15.95 19.19 -4.62
N TYR A 48 16.98 19.23 -3.79
CA TYR A 48 18.29 18.64 -4.03
C TYR A 48 18.73 17.85 -2.80
N TYR A 49 19.49 16.79 -3.04
CA TYR A 49 20.19 16.05 -2.00
C TYR A 49 21.69 16.23 -2.18
N TYR A 50 22.40 16.56 -1.11
CA TYR A 50 23.82 16.88 -1.18
C TYR A 50 24.62 16.20 -0.07
N CYS A 51 25.84 15.79 -0.42
CA CYS A 51 26.84 15.33 0.53
C CYS A 51 27.76 16.51 0.87
N HIS A 52 27.84 16.86 2.15
CA HIS A 52 28.73 17.94 2.59
C HIS A 52 30.21 17.62 2.34
N ASP A 53 30.63 16.37 2.56
CA ASP A 53 32.06 16.00 2.52
C ASP A 53 32.56 15.74 1.10
N CYS A 54 31.82 14.93 0.34
CA CYS A 54 32.18 14.59 -1.03
C CYS A 54 31.82 15.66 -2.08
N LYS A 55 31.13 16.73 -1.67
CA LYS A 55 30.66 17.84 -2.53
C LYS A 55 29.85 17.37 -3.74
N VAL A 56 29.08 16.29 -3.56
CA VAL A 56 28.21 15.71 -4.57
C VAL A 56 26.79 16.21 -4.34
N SER A 57 26.06 16.59 -5.39
CA SER A 57 24.65 16.99 -5.30
C SER A 57 23.86 16.55 -6.52
N PHE A 58 22.60 16.15 -6.33
CA PHE A 58 21.68 15.87 -7.43
C PHE A 58 20.25 16.31 -7.12
N LYS A 59 19.44 16.41 -8.17
CA LYS A 59 18.03 16.83 -8.11
C LYS A 59 17.14 15.67 -7.69
N GLU A 60 16.14 15.95 -6.87
CA GLU A 60 15.12 14.96 -6.48
C GLU A 60 14.47 14.27 -7.69
N THR A 61 14.27 15.03 -8.79
CA THR A 61 13.70 14.52 -10.05
C THR A 61 14.46 13.37 -10.70
N VAL A 62 15.72 13.15 -10.32
CA VAL A 62 16.51 11.99 -10.77
C VAL A 62 15.93 10.69 -10.20
N ILE A 63 15.45 10.74 -8.95
CA ILE A 63 14.79 9.63 -8.28
C ILE A 63 13.39 9.42 -8.87
N ASP A 64 12.63 10.50 -9.06
CA ASP A 64 11.24 10.44 -9.52
C ASP A 64 11.07 9.75 -10.89
N LYS A 65 12.02 9.90 -11.82
CA LYS A 65 11.95 9.25 -13.14
C LYS A 65 12.00 7.72 -13.08
N PHE A 66 12.75 7.17 -12.15
CA PHE A 66 12.82 5.72 -11.90
C PHE A 66 11.71 5.26 -10.97
N PHE A 67 11.30 6.13 -10.04
CA PHE A 67 10.27 5.83 -9.07
C PHE A 67 8.88 5.78 -9.69
N ASN A 68 8.56 6.54 -10.74
CA ASN A 68 7.17 6.68 -11.21
C ASN A 68 6.40 5.37 -11.45
N ASP A 69 7.01 4.37 -12.12
CA ASP A 69 6.32 3.10 -12.37
C ASP A 69 6.25 2.25 -11.09
N PHE A 70 7.38 2.14 -10.39
CA PHE A 70 7.48 1.43 -9.11
C PHE A 70 6.56 2.00 -8.02
N ILE A 71 6.39 3.31 -7.99
CA ILE A 71 5.63 4.03 -6.97
C ILE A 71 4.13 3.87 -7.17
N ASN A 72 3.66 3.78 -8.42
CA ASN A 72 2.26 3.49 -8.65
C ASN A 72 1.93 2.08 -8.14
N ASP A 73 2.83 1.11 -8.38
CA ASP A 73 2.71 -0.23 -7.80
C ASP A 73 2.80 -0.16 -6.26
N LEU A 74 3.69 0.66 -5.68
CA LEU A 74 3.77 0.87 -4.23
C LEU A 74 2.52 1.55 -3.65
N VAL A 75 1.90 2.48 -4.35
CA VAL A 75 0.68 3.19 -3.90
C VAL A 75 -0.53 2.27 -4.00
N GLU A 76 -0.64 1.49 -5.08
CA GLU A 76 -1.64 0.42 -5.20
C GLU A 76 -1.43 -0.62 -4.10
N TYR A 77 -0.17 -1.03 -3.88
CA TYR A 77 0.22 -1.92 -2.81
C TYR A 77 -0.17 -1.34 -1.46
N ASP A 78 0.27 -0.13 -1.10
CA ASP A 78 -0.05 0.57 0.16
C ASP A 78 -1.56 0.72 0.39
N SER A 79 -2.32 1.06 -0.65
CA SER A 79 -3.78 1.12 -0.58
C SER A 79 -4.38 -0.22 -0.14
N VAL A 80 -3.93 -1.32 -0.72
CA VAL A 80 -4.37 -2.67 -0.33
C VAL A 80 -3.73 -3.13 0.99
N VAL A 81 -2.51 -2.69 1.28
CA VAL A 81 -1.67 -3.19 2.38
C VAL A 81 -1.99 -2.53 3.69
N ASN A 82 -2.16 -1.22 3.73
CA ASN A 82 -2.71 -0.56 4.91
C ASN A 82 -4.11 -1.09 5.20
N GLN A 83 -4.88 -1.40 4.16
CA GLN A 83 -6.27 -1.82 4.29
C GLN A 83 -6.44 -3.26 4.80
N PHE A 84 -5.64 -4.21 4.32
CA PHE A 84 -5.80 -5.64 4.63
C PHE A 84 -4.58 -6.24 5.33
N PHE A 85 -3.38 -5.86 4.90
CA PHE A 85 -2.15 -6.52 5.29
C PHE A 85 -1.59 -6.05 6.63
N LEU A 86 -1.61 -4.74 6.93
CA LEU A 86 -1.26 -4.21 8.24
C LEU A 86 -2.18 -4.79 9.33
N PRO A 87 -3.51 -4.82 9.15
CA PRO A 87 -4.40 -5.57 10.04
C PRO A 87 -3.97 -7.03 10.22
N MET A 88 -3.66 -7.76 9.14
CA MET A 88 -3.23 -9.15 9.22
C MET A 88 -1.89 -9.36 9.94
N ILE A 89 -0.91 -8.47 9.74
CA ILE A 89 0.35 -8.50 10.51
C ILE A 89 0.05 -8.23 11.98
N LYS A 90 -0.72 -7.18 12.26
CA LYS A 90 -1.11 -6.79 13.62
C LYS A 90 -1.84 -7.94 14.35
N GLN A 91 -2.74 -8.66 13.69
CA GLN A 91 -3.43 -9.85 14.24
C GLN A 91 -2.49 -11.00 14.61
N LYS A 92 -1.33 -11.12 13.95
CA LYS A 92 -0.37 -12.22 14.20
C LYS A 92 0.54 -11.96 15.40
N PHE A 93 0.56 -10.74 15.94
CA PHE A 93 1.44 -10.37 17.04
C PHE A 93 0.65 -9.63 18.13
N ASP A 94 0.63 -10.14 19.36
CA ASP A 94 0.06 -9.43 20.52
C ASP A 94 0.99 -8.30 21.02
N GLU A 95 2.27 -8.37 20.67
CA GLU A 95 3.34 -7.46 21.10
C GLU A 95 3.10 -5.97 20.77
N PRO A 96 2.57 -5.58 19.59
CA PRO A 96 2.19 -4.21 19.28
C PRO A 96 1.10 -3.66 20.22
N ARG A 97 0.08 -4.47 20.54
CA ARG A 97 -1.02 -4.08 21.45
C ARG A 97 -0.47 -3.85 22.85
N GLU A 98 0.30 -4.80 23.38
CA GLU A 98 0.90 -4.66 24.71
C GLU A 98 1.78 -3.41 24.83
N ASN A 99 2.53 -3.07 23.77
CA ASN A 99 3.41 -1.90 23.78
C ASN A 99 2.61 -0.59 23.77
N ILE A 100 1.54 -0.51 22.99
CA ILE A 100 0.65 0.65 22.97
C ILE A 100 -0.05 0.82 24.33
N GLU A 101 -0.55 -0.26 24.94
CA GLU A 101 -1.14 -0.22 26.27
C GLU A 101 -0.14 0.23 27.34
N LYS A 102 1.11 -0.26 27.28
CA LYS A 102 2.20 0.18 28.15
C LYS A 102 2.50 1.67 27.96
N ASP A 103 2.47 2.18 26.74
CA ASP A 103 2.74 3.59 26.45
C ASP A 103 1.58 4.51 26.85
N ILE A 104 0.31 4.07 26.68
CA ILE A 104 -0.87 4.75 27.23
C ILE A 104 -0.73 4.87 28.75
N LYS A 105 -0.35 3.78 29.43
CA LYS A 105 -0.11 3.80 30.89
C LYS A 105 0.97 4.81 31.27
N LYS A 106 2.10 4.84 30.55
CA LYS A 106 3.17 5.83 30.80
C LYS A 106 2.70 7.27 30.60
N GLN A 107 1.90 7.55 29.58
CA GLN A 107 1.37 8.90 29.35
C GLN A 107 0.37 9.30 30.43
N ASN A 108 -0.49 8.38 30.89
CA ASN A 108 -1.38 8.61 32.03
C ASN A 108 -0.60 8.89 33.32
N ASP A 109 0.46 8.11 33.60
CA ASP A 109 1.35 8.38 34.74
C ASP A 109 2.02 9.75 34.64
N LYS A 110 2.38 10.18 33.42
CA LYS A 110 2.94 11.51 33.17
C LYS A 110 1.91 12.62 33.42
N LEU A 111 0.66 12.41 33.01
CA LEU A 111 -0.44 13.35 33.24
C LEU A 111 -0.66 13.56 34.74
N GLU A 112 -0.65 12.48 35.54
CA GLU A 112 -0.75 12.55 37.00
C GLU A 112 0.41 13.33 37.64
N ARG A 113 1.65 13.14 37.15
CA ARG A 113 2.81 13.92 37.61
C ARG A 113 2.69 15.40 37.29
N ILE A 114 2.20 15.74 36.09
CA ILE A 114 1.96 17.14 35.68
C ILE A 114 0.89 17.79 36.55
N ARG A 115 -0.20 17.07 36.84
CA ARG A 115 -1.25 17.52 37.77
C ARG A 115 -0.69 17.80 39.16
N LYS A 116 0.09 16.86 39.71
CA LYS A 116 0.70 17.02 41.03
C LYS A 116 1.67 18.21 41.08
N ALA A 117 2.54 18.35 40.09
CA ALA A 117 3.48 19.47 40.01
C ALA A 117 2.77 20.84 39.91
N PHE A 118 1.61 20.90 39.25
CA PHE A 118 0.78 22.11 39.23
C PHE A 118 0.16 22.42 40.60
N VAL A 119 -0.37 21.40 41.29
CA VAL A 119 -0.90 21.55 42.67
C VAL A 119 0.19 21.99 43.65
N ASP A 120 1.41 21.46 43.50
CA ASP A 120 2.58 21.80 44.31
C ASP A 120 3.15 23.20 43.97
N GLY A 121 2.53 23.93 43.02
CA GLY A 121 2.90 25.30 42.64
C GLY A 121 4.17 25.41 41.80
N ILE A 122 4.66 24.29 41.23
CA ILE A 122 5.88 24.25 40.41
C ILE A 122 5.61 24.82 39.01
N PHE A 123 4.37 24.74 38.54
CA PHE A 123 3.94 25.25 37.23
C PHE A 123 3.03 26.45 37.34
N THR A 124 3.13 27.34 36.36
CA THR A 124 2.07 28.32 36.08
C THR A 124 0.90 27.67 35.33
N GLU A 125 -0.28 28.29 35.39
CA GLU A 125 -1.49 27.77 34.73
C GLU A 125 -1.30 27.61 33.20
N SER A 126 -0.56 28.50 32.57
CA SER A 126 -0.26 28.44 31.13
C SER A 126 0.66 27.27 30.77
N GLU A 127 1.69 27.01 31.58
CA GLU A 127 2.62 25.88 31.39
C GLU A 127 1.91 24.54 31.60
N TYR A 128 1.06 24.45 32.62
CA TYR A 128 0.23 23.27 32.87
C TYR A 128 -0.69 22.97 31.68
N LYS A 129 -1.40 23.98 31.15
CA LYS A 129 -2.28 23.82 29.99
C LYS A 129 -1.52 23.33 28.75
N LEU A 130 -0.32 23.87 28.50
CA LEU A 130 0.48 23.50 27.33
C LEU A 130 0.99 22.05 27.42
N GLU A 131 1.57 21.67 28.56
CA GLU A 131 2.10 20.31 28.75
C GLU A 131 0.98 19.28 28.82
N LYS A 132 -0.15 19.61 29.47
CA LYS A 132 -1.36 18.78 29.45
C LYS A 132 -1.83 18.53 28.02
N LYS A 133 -1.95 19.58 27.19
CA LYS A 133 -2.39 19.44 25.81
C LYS A 133 -1.49 18.48 25.01
N ARG A 134 -0.17 18.56 25.16
CA ARG A 134 0.76 17.64 24.47
C ARG A 134 0.57 16.19 24.87
N VAL A 135 0.31 15.93 26.15
CA VAL A 135 0.07 14.57 26.66
C VAL A 135 -1.30 14.07 26.21
N ASP A 136 -2.33 14.92 26.26
CA ASP A 136 -3.68 14.59 25.77
C ASP A 136 -3.67 14.29 24.26
N ASP A 137 -2.96 15.09 23.44
CA ASP A 137 -2.80 14.85 22.00
C ASP A 137 -2.10 13.49 21.75
N ALA A 138 -1.06 13.16 22.52
CA ALA A 138 -0.37 11.88 22.42
C ALA A 138 -1.26 10.69 22.84
N LEU A 139 -2.03 10.84 23.93
CA LEU A 139 -3.01 9.85 24.39
C LEU A 139 -4.10 9.63 23.35
N SER A 140 -4.63 10.70 22.75
CA SER A 140 -5.64 10.60 21.69
C SER A 140 -5.12 9.83 20.48
N ASN A 141 -3.85 10.02 20.10
CA ASN A 141 -3.24 9.27 19.00
C ASN A 141 -3.06 7.79 19.35
N LEU A 142 -2.53 7.50 20.54
CA LEU A 142 -2.33 6.12 21.01
C LEU A 142 -3.67 5.37 21.15
N GLN A 143 -4.71 6.03 21.65
CA GLN A 143 -6.04 5.44 21.76
C GLN A 143 -6.65 5.18 20.39
N ALA A 144 -6.51 6.12 19.44
CA ALA A 144 -6.96 5.91 18.06
C ALA A 144 -6.24 4.72 17.39
N GLU A 145 -4.94 4.54 17.66
CA GLU A 145 -4.16 3.41 17.16
C GLU A 145 -4.60 2.07 17.80
N LEU A 146 -4.96 2.09 19.09
CA LEU A 146 -5.52 0.92 19.79
C LEU A 146 -6.92 0.56 19.30
N ASP A 147 -7.78 1.55 19.05
CA ASP A 147 -9.12 1.35 18.53
C ASP A 147 -9.07 0.81 17.09
N GLU A 148 -8.13 1.29 16.28
CA GLU A 148 -7.84 0.71 14.96
C GLU A 148 -7.42 -0.76 15.05
N LEU A 149 -6.57 -1.12 16.01
CA LEU A 149 -6.18 -2.52 16.26
C LEU A 149 -7.39 -3.39 16.63
N ASN A 150 -8.29 -2.88 17.47
CA ASN A 150 -9.48 -3.62 17.90
C ASN A 150 -10.46 -3.86 16.73
N VAL A 151 -10.70 -2.84 15.89
CA VAL A 151 -11.52 -2.98 14.68
C VAL A 151 -10.88 -3.96 13.69
N CYS A 152 -9.54 -3.92 13.57
CA CYS A 152 -8.81 -4.88 12.76
C CYS A 152 -8.97 -6.31 13.27
N ASP A 153 -8.98 -6.56 14.58
CA ASP A 153 -9.14 -7.92 15.13
C ASP A 153 -10.55 -8.49 14.95
N GLU A 154 -11.58 -7.64 14.96
CA GLU A 154 -12.94 -8.04 14.61
C GLU A 154 -13.05 -8.42 13.12
N LEU A 155 -12.33 -7.69 12.25
CA LEU A 155 -12.24 -7.94 10.82
C LEU A 155 -11.12 -8.97 10.53
N LYS A 156 -11.42 -10.26 10.68
CA LYS A 156 -10.50 -11.38 10.36
C LYS A 156 -10.13 -11.43 8.87
N PHE A 157 -9.22 -10.56 8.42
CA PHE A 157 -8.75 -10.53 7.05
C PHE A 157 -7.84 -11.72 6.74
N THR A 158 -7.96 -12.23 5.52
CA THR A 158 -7.21 -13.39 5.03
C THR A 158 -6.30 -13.01 3.86
N PRO A 159 -5.25 -13.79 3.55
CA PRO A 159 -4.47 -13.58 2.31
C PRO A 159 -5.36 -13.55 1.06
N GLN A 160 -6.43 -14.34 1.07
CA GLN A 160 -7.42 -14.38 -0.01
C GLN A 160 -8.13 -13.03 -0.21
N ASP A 161 -8.36 -12.26 0.86
CA ASP A 161 -9.01 -10.95 0.78
C ASP A 161 -8.15 -9.93 0.03
N ILE A 162 -6.83 -10.01 0.17
CA ILE A 162 -5.85 -9.19 -0.56
C ILE A 162 -5.96 -9.49 -2.06
N LEU A 163 -5.88 -10.77 -2.43
CA LEU A 163 -5.98 -11.21 -3.82
C LEU A 163 -7.34 -10.82 -4.43
N LEU A 164 -8.42 -10.98 -3.66
CA LEU A 164 -9.77 -10.62 -4.08
C LEU A 164 -9.91 -9.13 -4.31
N LYS A 165 -9.45 -8.27 -3.40
CA LYS A 165 -9.50 -6.83 -3.59
C LYS A 165 -8.75 -6.41 -4.84
N ARG A 166 -7.54 -6.93 -5.06
CA ARG A 166 -6.72 -6.60 -6.23
C ARG A 166 -7.43 -6.97 -7.54
N ASP A 167 -8.07 -8.13 -7.59
CA ASP A 167 -8.85 -8.55 -8.76
C ASP A 167 -10.12 -7.69 -8.94
N ILE A 168 -10.82 -7.34 -7.86
CA ILE A 168 -11.97 -6.41 -7.87
C ILE A 168 -11.54 -5.03 -8.40
N ASP A 169 -10.42 -4.48 -7.91
CA ASP A 169 -9.91 -3.17 -8.33
C ASP A 169 -9.51 -3.15 -9.79
N PHE A 170 -8.85 -4.21 -10.26
CA PHE A 170 -8.55 -4.35 -11.68
C PHE A 170 -9.82 -4.39 -12.51
N ILE A 171 -10.83 -5.18 -12.11
CA ILE A 171 -12.11 -5.26 -12.82
C ILE A 171 -12.80 -3.88 -12.80
N ASN A 172 -12.82 -3.18 -11.67
CA ASN A 172 -13.36 -1.82 -11.53
C ASN A 172 -12.65 -0.83 -12.44
N LYS A 173 -11.32 -0.88 -12.52
CA LYS A 173 -10.54 -0.04 -13.43
C LYS A 173 -10.91 -0.24 -14.90
N VAL A 174 -11.23 -1.49 -15.28
CA VAL A 174 -11.64 -1.83 -16.66
C VAL A 174 -13.11 -1.47 -16.93
N LYS A 175 -14.01 -1.79 -16.00
CA LYS A 175 -15.47 -1.70 -16.18
C LYS A 175 -16.10 -0.38 -15.72
N LEU A 176 -15.50 0.27 -14.74
CA LEU A 176 -16.00 1.45 -14.01
C LEU A 176 -14.91 2.52 -13.95
N LYS A 177 -14.28 2.80 -15.09
CA LYS A 177 -13.07 3.64 -15.16
C LYS A 177 -13.27 5.01 -14.52
N GLU A 178 -14.41 5.67 -14.79
CA GLU A 178 -14.68 7.01 -14.24
C GLU A 178 -14.82 7.01 -12.72
N GLU A 179 -15.55 6.05 -12.15
CA GLU A 179 -15.70 5.89 -10.70
C GLU A 179 -14.38 5.47 -10.05
N TYR A 180 -13.64 4.57 -10.70
CA TYR A 180 -12.33 4.13 -10.25
C TYR A 180 -11.34 5.30 -10.17
N ASP A 181 -11.25 6.11 -11.22
CA ASP A 181 -10.36 7.27 -11.29
C ASP A 181 -10.75 8.35 -10.26
N LYS A 182 -12.04 8.46 -9.89
CA LYS A 182 -12.52 9.38 -8.83
C LYS A 182 -12.18 8.89 -7.42
N ARG A 183 -12.25 7.58 -7.18
CA ARG A 183 -12.10 6.97 -5.84
C ARG A 183 -10.67 6.54 -5.53
N THR A 184 -9.85 6.33 -6.57
CA THR A 184 -8.48 5.81 -6.41
C THR A 184 -7.48 6.94 -6.54
N LYS A 185 -6.73 7.20 -5.47
CA LYS A 185 -5.64 8.17 -5.47
C LYS A 185 -4.39 7.53 -6.05
N THR A 186 -3.72 8.23 -6.96
CA THR A 186 -2.40 7.87 -7.47
C THR A 186 -1.32 8.67 -6.76
N TRP A 187 -0.05 8.32 -7.01
CA TRP A 187 1.06 9.12 -6.49
C TRP A 187 0.93 10.60 -6.82
N LYS A 188 0.39 10.97 -7.98
CA LYS A 188 0.27 12.38 -8.38
C LYS A 188 -0.69 13.15 -7.46
N ASP A 189 -1.69 12.47 -6.92
CA ASP A 189 -2.76 13.06 -6.11
C ASP A 189 -2.35 13.27 -4.64
N TYR A 190 -1.29 12.59 -4.19
CA TYR A 190 -0.81 12.73 -2.81
C TYR A 190 -0.03 14.01 -2.54
N THR A 191 -0.31 14.60 -1.38
CA THR A 191 0.46 15.71 -0.81
C THR A 191 1.91 15.27 -0.59
N ARG A 192 2.82 16.25 -0.57
CA ARG A 192 4.25 15.97 -0.36
C ARG A 192 4.53 15.32 0.99
N GLU A 193 3.72 15.62 2.01
CA GLU A 193 3.81 15.00 3.33
C GLU A 193 3.39 13.53 3.30
N LYS A 194 2.26 13.21 2.67
CA LYS A 194 1.84 11.80 2.47
C LYS A 194 2.89 11.01 1.70
N LYS A 195 3.42 11.56 0.62
CA LYS A 195 4.51 10.96 -0.16
C LYS A 195 5.74 10.67 0.70
N ALA A 196 6.16 11.63 1.52
CA ALA A 196 7.28 11.46 2.43
C ALA A 196 7.00 10.38 3.47
N ASN A 197 5.79 10.33 4.03
CA ASN A 197 5.38 9.31 4.99
C ASN A 197 5.40 7.90 4.38
N LEU A 198 4.89 7.73 3.16
CA LEU A 198 4.97 6.46 2.43
C LEU A 198 6.43 6.02 2.24
N ILE A 199 7.29 6.91 1.73
CA ILE A 199 8.71 6.60 1.58
C ILE A 199 9.34 6.23 2.92
N MET A 200 9.04 6.97 3.98
CA MET A 200 9.55 6.69 5.31
C MET A 200 9.11 5.32 5.81
N ASN A 201 7.85 4.93 5.58
CA ASN A 201 7.25 3.68 6.05
C ASN A 201 7.75 2.44 5.29
N TYR A 202 7.95 2.55 3.97
CA TYR A 202 8.24 1.39 3.13
C TYR A 202 9.71 1.26 2.73
N VAL A 203 10.40 2.37 2.49
CA VAL A 203 11.79 2.38 2.02
C VAL A 203 12.72 2.34 3.22
N ASP A 204 13.67 1.43 3.24
CA ASP A 204 14.76 1.42 4.21
C ASP A 204 15.85 2.42 3.81
N ASP A 205 16.43 2.23 2.62
CA ASP A 205 17.39 3.15 2.02
C ASP A 205 17.41 3.13 0.49
N ILE A 206 18.01 4.16 -0.09
CA ILE A 206 18.15 4.36 -1.52
C ILE A 206 19.64 4.37 -1.84
N GLU A 207 20.07 3.37 -2.60
CA GLU A 207 21.42 3.23 -3.10
C GLU A 207 21.58 4.00 -4.40
N LEU A 208 22.65 4.78 -4.45
CA LEU A 208 23.07 5.51 -5.63
C LEU A 208 24.40 4.95 -6.12
N GLU A 209 24.62 5.04 -7.42
CA GLU A 209 25.91 4.76 -8.04
C GLU A 209 26.41 5.96 -8.84
N MET A 210 27.72 6.02 -9.05
CA MET A 210 28.34 7.03 -9.90
C MET A 210 28.97 6.37 -11.11
N ILE A 211 28.57 6.79 -12.29
CA ILE A 211 29.21 6.43 -13.55
C ILE A 211 29.85 7.71 -14.10
N GLY A 212 31.17 7.81 -13.99
CA GLY A 212 31.91 9.04 -14.29
C GLY A 212 31.53 10.19 -13.34
N SER A 213 31.02 11.29 -13.89
CA SER A 213 30.54 12.45 -13.11
C SER A 213 29.04 12.43 -12.83
N GLU A 214 28.30 11.47 -13.38
CA GLU A 214 26.85 11.39 -13.26
C GLU A 214 26.45 10.41 -12.14
N ILE A 215 25.31 10.70 -11.51
CA ILE A 215 24.75 9.90 -10.41
C ILE A 215 23.49 9.24 -10.89
N PHE A 216 23.40 7.93 -10.66
CA PHE A 216 22.26 7.10 -11.01
C PHE A 216 21.68 6.45 -9.77
N LEU A 217 20.38 6.18 -9.83
CA LEU A 217 19.72 5.31 -8.85
C LEU A 217 20.16 3.88 -9.12
N LYS A 218 20.79 3.24 -8.14
CA LYS A 218 21.23 1.84 -8.24
C LYS A 218 20.13 0.90 -7.76
N ASN A 219 19.62 1.15 -6.55
CA ASN A 219 18.55 0.33 -5.96
C ASN A 219 17.73 1.10 -4.94
N VAL A 220 16.50 0.64 -4.72
CA VAL A 220 15.65 1.06 -3.60
C VAL A 220 15.46 -0.14 -2.70
N ASN A 221 16.03 -0.08 -1.50
CA ASN A 221 15.92 -1.14 -0.52
C ASN A 221 14.65 -0.89 0.30
N PHE A 222 13.71 -1.82 0.28
CA PHE A 222 12.49 -1.78 1.10
C PHE A 222 12.73 -2.41 2.46
N ARG A 223 11.95 -2.00 3.45
CA ARG A 223 12.03 -2.56 4.80
C ARG A 223 11.79 -4.07 4.77
N GLU A 224 12.67 -4.81 5.42
CA GLU A 224 12.68 -6.27 5.41
C GLU A 224 11.38 -6.89 5.93
N SER A 225 10.78 -6.29 6.98
CA SER A 225 9.51 -6.75 7.56
C SER A 225 8.36 -6.75 6.54
N ILE A 226 8.39 -5.81 5.61
CA ILE A 226 7.41 -5.68 4.54
C ILE A 226 7.77 -6.68 3.44
N CYS A 227 8.99 -6.62 2.91
CA CYS A 227 9.46 -7.51 1.85
C CYS A 227 9.24 -8.99 2.14
N LYS A 228 9.60 -9.47 3.34
CA LYS A 228 9.43 -10.88 3.71
C LYS A 228 7.98 -11.32 3.58
N THR A 229 7.08 -10.49 4.09
CA THR A 229 5.67 -10.80 4.13
C THR A 229 5.05 -10.68 2.72
N CYS A 230 5.47 -9.69 1.90
CA CYS A 230 5.08 -9.61 0.48
C CYS A 230 5.54 -10.84 -0.30
N ASN A 231 6.82 -11.19 -0.15
CA ASN A 231 7.44 -12.31 -0.85
C ASN A 231 6.76 -13.63 -0.46
N GLN A 232 6.36 -13.77 0.81
CA GLN A 232 5.59 -14.92 1.27
C GLN A 232 4.22 -14.97 0.61
N LEU A 233 3.44 -13.88 0.62
CA LEU A 233 2.15 -13.87 -0.06
C LEU A 233 2.26 -14.14 -1.57
N PHE A 234 3.31 -13.60 -2.21
CA PHE A 234 3.59 -13.89 -3.61
C PHE A 234 3.91 -15.37 -3.81
N ALA A 235 4.82 -15.94 -3.02
CA ALA A 235 5.18 -17.37 -3.08
C ALA A 235 3.96 -18.26 -2.86
N ASP A 236 3.09 -17.89 -1.92
CA ASP A 236 1.86 -18.61 -1.56
C ASP A 236 0.70 -18.38 -2.56
N GLY A 237 0.90 -17.55 -3.61
CA GLY A 237 -0.08 -17.33 -4.69
C GLY A 237 -1.14 -16.25 -4.42
N TYR A 238 -1.07 -15.54 -3.30
CA TYR A 238 -2.02 -14.49 -2.89
C TYR A 238 -1.64 -13.07 -3.36
N LEU A 239 -0.50 -12.92 -4.03
CA LEU A 239 -0.14 -11.69 -4.75
C LEU A 239 0.20 -12.00 -6.20
N ASP A 240 -0.19 -11.09 -7.07
CA ASP A 240 0.14 -11.10 -8.49
C ASP A 240 1.17 -10.03 -8.85
N VAL A 241 1.86 -10.22 -9.96
CA VAL A 241 2.84 -9.29 -10.53
C VAL A 241 2.53 -8.98 -11.99
N ASN A 242 2.75 -7.73 -12.37
CA ASN A 242 2.64 -7.27 -13.76
C ASN A 242 3.85 -7.76 -14.56
N THR A 243 3.62 -8.67 -15.51
CA THR A 243 4.66 -9.24 -16.38
C THR A 243 4.52 -8.70 -17.81
N PRO A 244 5.56 -8.04 -18.36
CA PRO A 244 5.57 -7.64 -19.76
C PRO A 244 5.41 -8.85 -20.68
N THR A 245 4.42 -8.83 -21.56
CA THR A 245 4.09 -9.92 -22.47
C THR A 245 3.88 -9.41 -23.89
N LEU A 246 4.32 -10.20 -24.87
CA LEU A 246 4.19 -9.89 -26.29
C LEU A 246 2.87 -10.46 -26.83
N PHE A 247 2.01 -9.59 -27.37
CA PHE A 247 0.78 -9.93 -28.07
C PHE A 247 0.96 -9.68 -29.57
N GLY A 248 1.48 -10.68 -30.29
CA GLY A 248 1.89 -10.48 -31.69
C GLY A 248 3.04 -9.46 -31.78
N ASN A 249 2.77 -8.26 -32.29
CA ASN A 249 3.76 -7.17 -32.36
C ASN A 249 3.57 -6.09 -31.27
N LEU A 250 2.57 -6.24 -30.40
CA LEU A 250 2.27 -5.29 -29.33
C LEU A 250 2.89 -5.77 -28.01
N ILE A 251 3.53 -4.87 -27.28
CA ILE A 251 3.97 -5.12 -25.90
C ILE A 251 2.83 -4.69 -24.98
N GLY A 252 2.34 -5.61 -24.15
CA GLY A 252 1.40 -5.33 -23.07
C GLY A 252 1.88 -5.89 -21.74
N THR A 253 1.03 -5.83 -20.72
CA THR A 253 1.31 -6.40 -19.39
C THR A 253 0.19 -7.36 -18.99
N LEU A 254 0.57 -8.47 -18.36
CA LEU A 254 -0.36 -9.46 -17.81
C LEU A 254 -0.08 -9.66 -16.32
N ARG A 255 -1.15 -9.85 -15.54
CA ARG A 255 -1.06 -10.12 -14.10
C ARG A 255 -0.90 -11.62 -13.87
N PHE A 256 0.22 -12.02 -13.27
CA PHE A 256 0.51 -13.42 -12.93
C PHE A 256 0.63 -13.60 -11.43
N SER A 257 -0.02 -14.62 -10.87
CA SER A 257 0.23 -15.09 -9.51
C SER A 257 0.83 -16.50 -9.51
N ASN A 258 1.39 -16.92 -8.38
CA ASN A 258 1.83 -18.29 -8.18
C ASN A 258 0.64 -19.25 -7.96
N TYR A 259 0.98 -20.54 -7.84
CA TYR A 259 0.03 -21.62 -7.66
C TYR A 259 -0.80 -21.43 -6.39
N LEU A 260 -2.10 -21.66 -6.53
CA LEU A 260 -3.03 -21.86 -5.42
C LEU A 260 -3.73 -23.21 -5.59
N PRO A 261 -4.05 -23.91 -4.49
CA PRO A 261 -4.88 -25.12 -4.56
C PRO A 261 -6.21 -24.86 -5.28
N GLU A 262 -6.70 -25.86 -6.02
CA GLU A 262 -7.93 -25.76 -6.82
C GLU A 262 -9.13 -25.30 -5.99
N GLU A 263 -9.25 -25.77 -4.75
CA GLU A 263 -10.31 -25.37 -3.83
C GLU A 263 -10.28 -23.86 -3.52
N GLU A 264 -9.10 -23.29 -3.30
CA GLU A 264 -8.92 -21.85 -3.01
C GLU A 264 -9.20 -21.01 -4.26
N VAL A 265 -8.79 -21.48 -5.44
CA VAL A 265 -9.16 -20.86 -6.72
C VAL A 265 -10.68 -20.88 -6.91
N GLY A 266 -11.33 -21.99 -6.59
CA GLY A 266 -12.78 -22.13 -6.65
C GLY A 266 -13.50 -21.12 -5.76
N LYS A 267 -13.09 -21.01 -4.48
CA LYS A 267 -13.60 -20.01 -3.53
C LYS A 267 -13.41 -18.59 -4.06
N HIS A 268 -12.23 -18.29 -4.61
CA HIS A 268 -11.92 -16.98 -5.21
C HIS A 268 -12.91 -16.60 -6.30
N ILE A 269 -13.12 -17.52 -7.26
CA ILE A 269 -14.01 -17.30 -8.39
C ILE A 269 -15.45 -17.12 -7.91
N MET A 270 -15.91 -17.90 -6.92
CA MET A 270 -17.26 -17.75 -6.36
C MET A 270 -17.47 -16.38 -5.68
N ARG A 271 -16.45 -15.89 -4.97
CA ARG A 271 -16.47 -14.55 -4.36
C ARG A 271 -16.50 -13.45 -5.42
N LEU A 272 -15.64 -13.53 -6.43
CA LEU A 272 -15.66 -12.59 -7.57
C LEU A 272 -17.01 -12.58 -8.30
N ARG A 273 -17.62 -13.77 -8.46
CA ARG A 273 -18.92 -13.93 -9.12
C ARG A 273 -20.09 -13.31 -8.39
N GLN A 274 -19.96 -12.99 -7.11
CA GLN A 274 -20.98 -12.21 -6.41
C GLN A 274 -21.12 -10.81 -7.00
N TYR A 275 -20.04 -10.26 -7.57
CA TYR A 275 -20.02 -8.89 -8.09
C TYR A 275 -20.06 -8.83 -9.61
N TYR A 276 -19.31 -9.71 -10.29
CA TYR A 276 -19.10 -9.65 -11.74
C TYR A 276 -19.32 -11.00 -12.41
N ASP A 277 -19.72 -11.01 -13.68
CA ASP A 277 -19.71 -12.23 -14.49
C ASP A 277 -18.28 -12.60 -14.90
N VAL A 278 -17.61 -13.35 -14.03
CA VAL A 278 -16.22 -13.78 -14.21
C VAL A 278 -16.16 -15.16 -14.86
N GLY A 279 -15.44 -15.22 -15.98
CA GLY A 279 -15.10 -16.44 -16.69
C GLY A 279 -13.81 -17.09 -16.18
N PHE A 280 -13.72 -18.40 -16.37
CA PHE A 280 -12.52 -19.20 -16.12
C PHE A 280 -12.26 -20.07 -17.35
N GLU A 281 -11.00 -20.17 -17.76
CA GLU A 281 -10.54 -21.12 -18.78
C GLU A 281 -9.12 -21.58 -18.49
N GLU A 282 -8.73 -22.73 -19.07
CA GLU A 282 -7.36 -23.23 -19.04
C GLU A 282 -6.64 -22.92 -20.35
N ALA A 283 -5.34 -22.64 -20.25
CA ALA A 283 -4.45 -22.40 -21.36
C ALA A 283 -3.14 -23.17 -21.19
N ILE A 284 -2.49 -23.46 -22.32
CA ILE A 284 -1.18 -24.11 -22.35
C ILE A 284 -0.12 -23.08 -22.74
N TYR A 285 0.94 -23.00 -21.94
CA TYR A 285 2.15 -22.25 -22.24
C TYR A 285 3.20 -23.18 -22.85
N TYR A 286 3.68 -22.85 -24.05
CA TYR A 286 4.71 -23.60 -24.76
C TYR A 286 6.07 -22.95 -24.56
N VAL A 287 6.98 -23.62 -23.85
CA VAL A 287 8.29 -23.06 -23.44
C VAL A 287 9.17 -22.72 -24.63
N GLU A 288 9.29 -23.65 -25.58
CA GLU A 288 10.15 -23.48 -26.77
C GLU A 288 9.73 -22.26 -27.60
N LYS A 289 8.43 -22.00 -27.69
CA LYS A 289 7.86 -20.90 -28.46
C LYS A 289 7.69 -19.62 -27.64
N ARG A 290 7.78 -19.72 -26.31
CA ARG A 290 7.52 -18.63 -25.34
C ARG A 290 6.16 -17.95 -25.55
N VAL A 291 5.16 -18.72 -25.98
CA VAL A 291 3.79 -18.22 -26.21
C VAL A 291 2.79 -19.02 -25.42
N PHE A 292 1.78 -18.33 -24.92
CA PHE A 292 0.54 -18.97 -24.52
C PHE A 292 -0.31 -19.24 -25.75
N TYR A 293 -0.92 -20.41 -25.81
CA TYR A 293 -1.98 -20.68 -26.76
C TYR A 293 -3.33 -20.54 -26.06
N PHE A 294 -3.93 -19.36 -26.21
CA PHE A 294 -5.32 -19.09 -25.86
C PHE A 294 -5.98 -18.31 -27.00
N ASN A 295 -7.27 -18.56 -27.22
CA ASN A 295 -8.01 -18.05 -28.38
C ASN A 295 -8.52 -16.61 -28.11
N TYR A 296 -7.61 -15.64 -27.97
CA TYR A 296 -7.94 -14.26 -27.57
C TYR A 296 -8.87 -13.52 -28.55
N ILE A 297 -8.78 -13.86 -29.84
CA ILE A 297 -9.44 -13.11 -30.93
C ILE A 297 -10.97 -13.31 -30.94
N LYS A 298 -11.53 -14.22 -30.13
CA LYS A 298 -12.95 -14.58 -30.28
C LYS A 298 -13.98 -13.76 -29.50
N ASP A 299 -13.66 -12.95 -28.48
CA ASP A 299 -14.74 -12.51 -27.55
C ASP A 299 -14.53 -11.22 -26.72
N ASN A 300 -13.82 -10.17 -27.18
CA ASN A 300 -13.68 -8.88 -26.43
C ASN A 300 -13.48 -9.07 -24.91
N ARG A 301 -12.48 -9.89 -24.53
CA ARG A 301 -12.22 -10.29 -23.14
C ARG A 301 -11.09 -9.47 -22.56
N ALA A 302 -11.21 -9.09 -21.30
CA ALA A 302 -10.10 -8.58 -20.50
C ALA A 302 -9.62 -9.67 -19.54
N ILE A 303 -8.33 -10.00 -19.60
CA ILE A 303 -7.70 -10.96 -18.69
C ILE A 303 -7.51 -10.25 -17.34
N VAL A 304 -8.09 -10.82 -16.29
CA VAL A 304 -7.95 -10.32 -14.91
C VAL A 304 -6.66 -10.82 -14.29
N ARG A 305 -6.41 -12.13 -14.39
CA ARG A 305 -5.24 -12.79 -13.80
C ARG A 305 -4.98 -14.16 -14.44
N ILE A 306 -3.70 -14.52 -14.53
CA ILE A 306 -3.22 -15.84 -14.97
C ILE A 306 -2.46 -16.50 -13.82
N PHE A 307 -2.63 -17.81 -13.64
CA PHE A 307 -1.95 -18.56 -12.57
C PHE A 307 -1.70 -20.01 -13.00
N PRO A 308 -0.64 -20.67 -12.49
CA PRO A 308 -0.36 -22.05 -12.86
C PRO A 308 -1.40 -22.99 -12.25
N MET A 309 -1.77 -24.04 -12.98
CA MET A 309 -2.72 -25.07 -12.52
C MET A 309 -2.07 -26.11 -11.59
N GLU A 310 -0.75 -26.17 -11.57
CA GLU A 310 0.04 -27.08 -10.73
C GLU A 310 1.21 -26.31 -10.10
N ASP A 311 1.77 -26.85 -9.02
CA ASP A 311 2.92 -26.25 -8.33
C ASP A 311 4.22 -26.57 -9.08
N TYR A 312 4.43 -25.91 -10.23
CA TYR A 312 5.60 -26.15 -11.09
C TYR A 312 6.94 -25.86 -10.40
N PHE A 313 6.98 -25.00 -9.38
CA PHE A 313 8.19 -24.83 -8.57
C PHE A 313 8.57 -26.10 -7.82
N LYS A 314 7.59 -26.91 -7.42
CA LYS A 314 7.84 -28.22 -6.78
C LYS A 314 8.04 -29.33 -7.79
N ILE A 315 7.24 -29.38 -8.85
CA ILE A 315 7.23 -30.54 -9.76
C ILE A 315 8.24 -30.44 -10.91
N ASP A 316 8.66 -29.23 -11.29
CA ASP A 316 9.67 -29.00 -12.32
C ASP A 316 10.58 -27.79 -12.01
N PRO A 317 11.37 -27.86 -10.93
CA PRO A 317 12.21 -26.74 -10.47
C PRO A 317 13.30 -26.33 -11.48
N GLU A 318 13.68 -27.25 -12.39
CA GLU A 318 14.71 -27.01 -13.41
C GLU A 318 14.11 -26.56 -14.76
N ILE A 319 12.80 -26.36 -14.83
CA ILE A 319 12.06 -25.86 -16.00
C ILE A 319 12.36 -26.70 -17.25
N LYS A 320 12.22 -28.03 -17.12
CA LYS A 320 12.50 -29.02 -18.19
C LYS A 320 11.26 -29.41 -18.98
N MET A 321 10.06 -29.18 -18.47
CA MET A 321 8.81 -29.42 -19.16
C MET A 321 8.69 -28.54 -20.40
N LYS A 322 8.09 -29.08 -21.45
CA LYS A 322 7.88 -28.34 -22.71
C LYS A 322 6.61 -27.49 -22.68
N GLU A 323 5.67 -27.88 -21.84
CA GLU A 323 4.32 -27.34 -21.77
C GLU A 323 3.89 -27.21 -20.30
N TYR A 324 3.24 -26.10 -19.98
CA TYR A 324 2.69 -25.83 -18.66
C TYR A 324 1.22 -25.42 -18.81
N ARG A 325 0.35 -25.96 -17.94
CA ARG A 325 -1.06 -25.56 -17.84
C ARG A 325 -1.25 -24.39 -16.89
N TYR A 326 -2.02 -23.42 -17.35
CA TYR A 326 -2.37 -22.20 -16.61
C TYR A 326 -3.89 -22.00 -16.61
N GLY A 327 -4.42 -21.49 -15.51
CA GLY A 327 -5.77 -20.96 -15.40
C GLY A 327 -5.79 -19.47 -15.73
N ILE A 328 -6.86 -19.04 -16.38
CA ILE A 328 -7.10 -17.65 -16.76
C ILE A 328 -8.46 -17.23 -16.19
N ILE A 329 -8.45 -16.18 -15.38
CA ILE A 329 -9.65 -15.46 -14.97
C ILE A 329 -9.84 -14.28 -15.92
N TYR A 330 -11.04 -14.13 -16.47
CA TYR A 330 -11.35 -13.06 -17.43
C TYR A 330 -12.76 -12.50 -17.23
N ILE A 331 -12.98 -11.31 -17.78
CA ILE A 331 -14.30 -10.68 -17.92
C ILE A 331 -14.55 -10.35 -19.39
N ARG A 332 -15.81 -10.32 -19.85
CA ARG A 332 -16.16 -9.89 -21.22
C ARG A 332 -16.66 -8.46 -21.21
N GLU A 333 -16.41 -7.68 -22.27
CA GLU A 333 -16.84 -6.27 -22.35
C GLU A 333 -18.34 -6.06 -22.14
N ASN A 334 -19.20 -6.91 -22.73
CA ASN A 334 -20.66 -6.74 -22.72
C ASN A 334 -21.38 -7.26 -21.47
N ASP A 335 -20.69 -7.95 -20.57
CA ASP A 335 -21.34 -8.60 -19.42
C ASP A 335 -21.74 -7.57 -18.35
N LYS A 336 -22.99 -7.68 -17.88
CA LYS A 336 -23.63 -6.80 -16.89
C LYS A 336 -23.17 -7.15 -15.48
N PHE A 337 -23.06 -6.14 -14.61
CA PHE A 337 -22.83 -6.33 -13.18
C PHE A 337 -23.92 -7.22 -12.56
N GLN A 338 -23.55 -8.06 -11.60
CA GLN A 338 -24.54 -8.83 -10.83
C GLN A 338 -25.08 -8.04 -9.63
N MET A 339 -24.43 -6.94 -9.25
CA MET A 339 -24.82 -6.11 -8.11
C MET A 339 -25.87 -5.05 -8.44
N VAL A 340 -26.68 -4.72 -7.43
CA VAL A 340 -27.68 -3.63 -7.48
C VAL A 340 -27.04 -2.25 -7.31
N TYR A 341 -25.99 -2.12 -6.48
CA TYR A 341 -25.31 -0.86 -6.20
C TYR A 341 -23.81 -0.94 -6.55
N VAL A 342 -23.43 -0.22 -7.61
CA VAL A 342 -22.05 -0.19 -8.14
C VAL A 342 -21.03 0.30 -7.10
N ASN A 343 -21.43 1.16 -6.16
CA ASN A 343 -20.56 1.68 -5.11
C ASN A 343 -20.07 0.59 -4.14
N ASP A 344 -20.85 -0.49 -3.96
CA ASP A 344 -20.50 -1.55 -3.00
C ASP A 344 -19.22 -2.31 -3.40
N ALA A 345 -18.87 -2.32 -4.70
CA ALA A 345 -17.60 -2.90 -5.19
C ALA A 345 -16.36 -2.15 -4.73
N PHE A 346 -16.50 -0.89 -4.32
CA PHE A 346 -15.38 -0.08 -3.82
C PHE A 346 -15.33 -0.10 -2.29
N ASP A 347 -16.51 -0.18 -1.66
CA ASP A 347 -16.66 -0.02 -0.22
C ASP A 347 -16.65 -1.37 0.54
N TYR A 348 -16.84 -2.49 -0.16
CA TYR A 348 -16.93 -3.83 0.43
C TYR A 348 -16.34 -4.93 -0.47
N ILE A 349 -15.86 -6.02 0.14
CA ILE A 349 -15.55 -7.27 -0.55
C ILE A 349 -16.48 -8.40 -0.06
N PRO A 350 -16.91 -9.34 -0.93
CA PRO A 350 -17.67 -10.52 -0.50
C PRO A 350 -16.84 -11.34 0.48
N ASP A 351 -17.36 -11.72 1.63
CA ASP A 351 -16.64 -12.54 2.63
C ASP A 351 -16.58 -14.03 2.24
N GLU A 352 -15.93 -14.85 3.07
CA GLU A 352 -15.71 -16.27 2.85
C GLU A 352 -16.98 -17.14 2.91
N THR A 353 -18.10 -16.60 3.38
CA THR A 353 -19.38 -17.35 3.39
C THR A 353 -19.97 -17.49 1.99
N ASN A 354 -19.52 -16.68 1.03
CA ASN A 354 -19.99 -16.65 -0.35
C ASN A 354 -19.35 -17.75 -1.20
N THR A 355 -19.75 -19.00 -0.93
CA THR A 355 -19.19 -20.20 -1.56
C THR A 355 -19.98 -20.68 -2.79
N SER A 356 -21.08 -20.03 -3.14
CA SER A 356 -21.90 -20.40 -4.31
C SER A 356 -22.60 -19.19 -4.96
N VAL A 357 -23.05 -19.37 -6.20
CA VAL A 357 -23.85 -18.38 -6.94
C VAL A 357 -25.27 -18.92 -7.07
N THR A 358 -26.27 -18.18 -6.59
CA THR A 358 -27.68 -18.55 -6.71
C THR A 358 -28.28 -17.95 -7.97
N TYR A 359 -28.63 -18.78 -8.95
CA TYR A 359 -29.37 -18.36 -10.14
C TYR A 359 -30.87 -18.33 -9.83
N MET A 360 -31.49 -17.14 -9.86
CA MET A 360 -32.93 -16.98 -9.68
C MET A 360 -33.59 -16.42 -10.94
N LYS A 361 -34.74 -16.99 -11.34
CA LYS A 361 -35.53 -16.51 -12.49
C LYS A 361 -36.03 -15.07 -12.29
N ASN A 362 -36.28 -14.69 -11.03
CA ASN A 362 -36.57 -13.32 -10.60
C ASN A 362 -35.51 -12.94 -9.55
N PRO A 363 -34.78 -11.83 -9.69
CA PRO A 363 -33.76 -11.44 -8.73
C PRO A 363 -34.40 -11.08 -7.40
N VAL A 364 -34.15 -11.89 -6.37
CA VAL A 364 -34.43 -11.52 -4.98
C VAL A 364 -33.13 -10.99 -4.40
N PRO A 365 -33.13 -9.80 -3.76
CA PRO A 365 -31.95 -9.33 -3.03
C PRO A 365 -31.57 -10.35 -1.95
N ILE A 366 -30.43 -11.02 -2.13
CA ILE A 366 -29.86 -11.90 -1.12
C ILE A 366 -28.85 -11.06 -0.33
N LYS A 367 -28.85 -11.21 1.00
CA LYS A 367 -27.86 -10.58 1.84
C LYS A 367 -26.52 -11.29 1.63
N ILE A 368 -25.65 -10.68 0.82
CA ILE A 368 -24.27 -11.11 0.61
C ILE A 368 -23.50 -10.83 1.91
N GLY A 369 -22.77 -11.82 2.42
CA GLY A 369 -21.81 -11.60 3.51
C GLY A 369 -20.67 -10.73 2.99
N VAL A 370 -20.36 -9.61 3.65
CA VAL A 370 -19.35 -8.66 3.16
C VAL A 370 -18.42 -8.20 4.27
N LYS A 371 -17.16 -7.94 3.90
CA LYS A 371 -16.20 -7.23 4.74
C LYS A 371 -16.06 -5.79 4.25
N PRO A 372 -16.10 -4.79 5.14
CA PRO A 372 -15.83 -3.42 4.76
C PRO A 372 -14.39 -3.25 4.27
N VAL A 373 -14.25 -2.39 3.27
CA VAL A 373 -12.96 -1.86 2.85
C VAL A 373 -12.60 -0.73 3.83
N CYS A 374 -11.53 -0.91 4.63
CA CYS A 374 -11.02 0.13 5.53
C CYS A 374 -10.41 1.27 4.70
N ILE A 375 -11.26 2.15 4.18
CA ILE A 375 -10.84 3.40 3.55
C ILE A 375 -10.27 4.28 4.66
N GLU A 376 -9.13 4.95 4.44
CA GLU A 376 -8.67 6.09 5.24
C GLU A 376 -9.69 7.24 5.15
N ARG A 377 -10.87 7.08 5.76
CA ARG A 377 -11.92 8.09 5.89
C ARG A 377 -11.58 9.11 7.00
N LYS A 378 -10.29 9.42 7.20
CA LYS A 378 -9.85 10.27 8.33
C LYS A 378 -9.42 11.69 7.95
N GLU A 379 -9.40 12.07 6.67
CA GLU A 379 -8.99 13.43 6.29
C GLU A 379 -10.09 14.33 5.73
N GLU A 380 -11.18 13.79 5.18
CA GLU A 380 -12.20 14.65 4.54
C GLU A 380 -13.20 15.28 5.53
N VAL A 381 -13.41 14.68 6.71
CA VAL A 381 -14.37 15.22 7.70
C VAL A 381 -13.84 16.46 8.42
N LYS A 382 -12.51 16.61 8.56
CA LYS A 382 -11.93 17.78 9.24
C LYS A 382 -11.97 19.06 8.39
N ASP A 383 -11.91 18.94 7.06
CA ASP A 383 -11.92 20.08 6.15
C ASP A 383 -13.33 20.62 5.87
N GLU A 384 -14.38 19.79 5.91
CA GLU A 384 -15.76 20.26 5.73
C GLU A 384 -16.31 20.95 6.99
N GLU A 385 -15.98 20.46 8.20
CA GLU A 385 -16.40 21.12 9.44
C GLU A 385 -15.72 22.50 9.61
N GLN A 386 -14.49 22.68 9.13
CA GLN A 386 -13.79 23.98 9.12
C GLN A 386 -14.24 24.94 8.01
N ARG A 387 -14.91 24.45 6.96
CA ARG A 387 -15.51 25.31 5.92
C ARG A 387 -16.92 25.77 6.27
N ILE A 388 -17.65 25.01 7.08
CA ILE A 388 -19.00 25.37 7.54
C ILE A 388 -18.94 26.30 8.77
N SER A 389 -17.77 26.43 9.41
CA SER A 389 -17.58 27.25 10.62
C SER A 389 -16.69 28.50 10.44
N ASN A 390 -16.47 28.97 9.19
CA ASN A 390 -15.85 30.27 8.90
C ASN A 390 -16.78 31.22 8.15
#